data_AF-A0A317DH68-F1
#
_entry.id   AF-A0A317DH68-F1
#
_cell.length_a   1.000
_cell.length_b   1.000
_cell.length_c   1.000
_cell.angle_alpha   90.00
_cell.angle_beta   90.00
_cell.angle_gamma   90.00
#
_symmetry.space_group_name_H-M   'P 1'
#
loop_
_entity.id
_entity.type
_entity.pdbx_description
1 polymer ?
#
loop_
_entity_poly.entity_id
_entity_poly.type
_entity_poly.pdbx_seq_one_letter_code
_entity_poly.pdbx_strand_id
1 'polypeptide(L)'
;MVLDVVMSRQRGYETRVLPAVRPFTENGFTLRDLVASPPDRAQLGLMAGEQATMVGVAEGLLAFARDEGIDDEDEACREWAKRAAGLAHAFRCEERVGGVKGIGLALFCYLQMRSGGDGVKPDGRVRASLRGQGFPCPKDPHAVLTVAQAAAAELQVSQLWLDQLLW
;
A
#
# COMPACT_ATOMS: atom_id res chain seq x y z
N MET A 1 7.21 -0.32 6.43
CA MET A 1 5.98 -0.47 5.61
C MET A 1 6.01 0.38 4.33
N VAL A 2 6.27 1.69 4.38
CA VAL A 2 6.25 2.57 3.18
C VAL A 2 7.24 2.16 2.08
N LEU A 3 8.48 1.81 2.44
CA LEU A 3 9.49 1.35 1.47
C LEU A 3 8.98 0.15 0.69
N ASP A 4 8.49 -0.86 1.41
CA ASP A 4 7.94 -2.09 0.84
C ASP A 4 6.80 -1.82 -0.16
N VAL A 5 5.83 -0.98 0.25
CA VAL A 5 4.68 -0.64 -0.59
C VAL A 5 5.12 0.03 -1.88
N VAL A 6 5.92 1.10 -1.80
CA VAL A 6 6.35 1.85 -2.99
C VAL A 6 7.25 0.99 -3.87
N MET A 7 8.18 0.22 -3.28
CA MET A 7 9.07 -0.66 -4.05
C MET A 7 8.34 -1.81 -4.73
N SER A 8 7.21 -2.28 -4.17
CA SER A 8 6.40 -3.35 -4.75
C SER A 8 5.82 -3.01 -6.13
N ARG A 9 5.85 -1.75 -6.54
CA ARG A 9 5.40 -1.33 -7.86
C ARG A 9 6.25 -1.98 -8.95
N GLN A 10 5.60 -2.82 -9.76
CA GLN A 10 6.18 -3.43 -10.97
C GLN A 10 7.50 -4.19 -10.71
N ARG A 11 7.66 -4.77 -9.51
CA ARG A 11 8.82 -5.57 -9.14
C ARG A 11 8.40 -6.92 -8.55
N GLY A 12 9.25 -7.93 -8.71
CA GLY A 12 9.09 -9.21 -8.04
C GLY A 12 9.29 -9.05 -6.54
N TYR A 13 8.27 -9.37 -5.75
CA TYR A 13 8.27 -9.11 -4.32
C TYR A 13 9.37 -9.90 -3.59
N GLU A 14 9.38 -11.22 -3.72
CA GLU A 14 10.34 -12.10 -3.04
C GLU A 14 11.79 -11.90 -3.51
N THR A 15 11.98 -11.65 -4.82
CA THR A 15 13.31 -11.62 -5.43
C THR A 15 13.95 -10.24 -5.44
N ARG A 16 13.18 -9.16 -5.30
CA ARG A 16 13.68 -7.78 -5.38
C ARG A 16 13.26 -6.91 -4.20
N VAL A 17 11.98 -6.92 -3.83
CA VAL A 17 11.47 -6.00 -2.80
C VAL A 17 11.95 -6.46 -1.42
N LEU A 18 11.64 -7.70 -1.04
CA LEU A 18 11.92 -8.23 0.29
C LEU A 18 13.41 -8.14 0.65
N PRO A 19 14.38 -8.55 -0.21
CA PRO A 19 15.79 -8.43 0.11
C PRO A 19 16.26 -6.97 0.30
N ALA A 20 15.66 -6.02 -0.43
CA ALA A 20 16.05 -4.61 -0.37
C ALA A 20 15.50 -3.91 0.88
N VAL A 21 14.28 -4.25 1.32
CA VAL A 21 13.63 -3.61 2.47
C VAL A 21 13.98 -4.27 3.81
N ARG A 22 14.38 -5.55 3.80
CA ARG A 22 14.69 -6.31 5.02
C ARG A 22 15.66 -5.60 5.97
N PRO A 23 16.79 -5.01 5.52
CA PRO A 23 17.70 -4.30 6.44
C PRO A 23 17.06 -3.12 7.17
N PHE A 24 16.05 -2.47 6.58
CA PHE A 24 15.35 -1.36 7.22
C PHE A 24 14.38 -1.88 8.28
N THR A 25 13.63 -2.93 7.95
CA THR A 25 12.68 -3.54 8.88
C THR A 25 13.38 -4.14 10.10
N GLU A 26 14.50 -4.85 9.89
CA GLU A 26 15.26 -5.49 10.98
C GLU A 26 15.91 -4.48 11.95
N ASN A 27 16.23 -3.28 11.46
CA ASN A 27 16.83 -2.21 12.26
C ASN A 27 15.80 -1.27 12.90
N GLY A 28 14.50 -1.54 12.75
CA GLY A 28 13.44 -0.69 13.30
C GLY A 28 13.33 0.68 12.63
N PHE A 29 13.68 0.78 11.34
CA PHE A 29 13.65 2.04 10.59
C PHE A 29 12.24 2.63 10.52
N THR A 30 12.08 3.85 11.01
CA THR A 30 10.79 4.54 11.22
C THR A 30 10.39 5.44 10.04
N LEU A 31 9.17 5.97 10.07
CA LEU A 31 8.75 7.04 9.15
C LEU A 31 9.56 8.32 9.38
N ARG A 32 9.87 8.66 10.64
CA ARG A 32 10.75 9.81 10.95
C ARG A 32 12.15 9.61 10.36
N ASP A 33 12.71 8.41 10.44
CA ASP A 33 14.00 8.08 9.82
C ASP A 33 13.93 8.20 8.29
N LEU A 34 12.82 7.73 7.68
CA LEU A 34 12.61 7.83 6.24
C LEU A 34 12.58 9.28 5.75
N VAL A 35 11.98 10.19 6.51
CA VAL A 35 11.95 11.62 6.17
C VAL A 35 13.31 12.26 6.42
N ALA A 36 13.96 11.96 7.54
CA ALA A 36 15.23 12.57 7.93
C ALA A 36 16.42 12.11 7.06
N SER A 37 16.43 10.83 6.69
CA SER A 37 17.50 10.20 5.91
C SER A 37 16.91 9.22 4.87
N PRO A 38 16.30 9.73 3.79
CA PRO A 38 15.73 8.89 2.75
C PRO A 38 16.79 7.97 2.13
N PRO A 39 16.49 6.70 1.86
CA PRO A 39 17.47 5.77 1.33
C PRO A 39 17.93 6.16 -0.08
N ASP A 40 19.19 5.88 -0.40
CA ASP A 40 19.76 6.22 -1.69
C ASP A 40 19.06 5.47 -2.84
N ARG A 41 18.79 6.20 -3.91
CA ARG A 41 18.05 5.67 -5.07
C ARG A 41 18.82 4.60 -5.81
N ALA A 42 20.13 4.77 -5.99
CA ALA A 42 20.95 3.80 -6.71
C ALA A 42 21.13 2.53 -5.87
N GLN A 43 21.34 2.69 -4.57
CA GLN A 43 21.49 1.59 -3.62
C GLN A 43 20.25 0.67 -3.60
N LEU A 44 19.04 1.24 -3.59
CA LEU A 44 17.79 0.47 -3.57
C LEU A 44 17.20 0.17 -4.96
N GLY A 45 17.85 0.60 -6.03
CA GLY A 45 17.35 0.42 -7.39
C GLY A 45 15.99 1.10 -7.63
N LEU A 46 15.80 2.30 -7.06
CA LEU A 46 14.56 3.07 -7.16
C LEU A 46 14.42 3.75 -8.53
N MET A 47 13.23 3.64 -9.10
CA MET A 47 12.83 4.36 -10.31
C MET A 47 12.70 5.87 -10.04
N ALA A 48 12.57 6.63 -11.12
CA ALA A 48 12.35 8.08 -11.03
C ALA A 48 11.10 8.40 -10.21
N GLY A 49 11.27 9.23 -9.17
CA GLY A 49 10.20 9.71 -8.31
C GLY A 49 9.78 8.78 -7.17
N GLU A 50 10.26 7.53 -7.10
CA GLU A 50 9.86 6.61 -6.03
C GLU A 50 10.38 7.04 -4.65
N GLN A 51 11.61 7.52 -4.55
CA GLN A 51 12.14 8.06 -3.30
C GLN A 51 11.28 9.25 -2.81
N ALA A 52 10.95 10.19 -3.71
CA ALA A 52 10.06 11.31 -3.39
C ALA A 52 8.64 10.83 -3.00
N THR A 53 8.16 9.75 -3.62
CA THR A 53 6.87 9.13 -3.25
C THR A 53 6.94 8.56 -1.83
N MET A 54 8.02 7.85 -1.48
CA MET A 54 8.22 7.30 -0.13
C MET A 54 8.23 8.40 0.93
N VAL A 55 9.01 9.46 0.69
CA VAL A 55 9.09 10.60 1.60
C VAL A 55 7.73 11.28 1.74
N GLY A 56 7.05 11.57 0.63
CA GLY A 56 5.73 12.21 0.68
C GLY A 56 4.67 11.40 1.42
N VAL A 57 4.69 10.06 1.27
CA VAL A 57 3.81 9.18 2.07
C VAL A 57 4.16 9.24 3.55
N ALA A 58 5.44 9.17 3.90
CA ALA A 58 5.89 9.22 5.29
C ALA A 58 5.54 10.56 5.94
N GLU A 59 5.78 11.67 5.25
CA GLU A 59 5.38 13.01 5.69
C GLU A 59 3.86 13.12 5.88
N GLY A 60 3.07 12.57 4.95
CA GLY A 60 1.60 12.53 5.06
C GLY A 60 1.11 11.78 6.30
N LEU A 61 1.67 10.59 6.56
CA LEU A 61 1.34 9.79 7.74
C LEU A 61 1.78 10.45 9.05
N LEU A 62 2.96 11.07 9.08
CA LEU A 62 3.43 11.83 10.25
C LEU A 62 2.59 13.08 10.49
N ALA A 63 2.14 13.75 9.43
CA ALA A 63 1.22 14.87 9.54
C ALA A 63 -0.14 14.45 10.08
N PHE A 64 -0.67 13.29 9.64
CA PHE A 64 -1.85 12.68 10.23
C PHE A 64 -1.66 12.39 11.72
N ALA A 65 -0.56 11.73 12.08
CA ALA A 65 -0.22 11.39 13.47
C ALA A 65 -0.25 12.63 14.38
N ARG A 66 0.43 13.70 13.96
CA ARG A 66 0.45 14.97 14.70
C ARG A 66 -0.93 15.58 14.86
N ASP A 67 -1.72 15.60 13.79
CA ASP A 67 -3.04 16.26 13.80
C ASP A 67 -4.06 15.47 14.65
N GLU A 68 -3.89 14.15 14.79
CA GLU A 68 -4.67 13.29 15.69
C GLU A 68 -4.06 13.16 17.11
N GLY A 69 -2.87 13.74 17.36
CA GLY A 69 -2.19 13.66 18.65
C GLY A 69 -1.64 12.27 19.00
N ILE A 70 -1.23 11.49 17.99
CA ILE A 70 -0.68 10.14 18.12
C ILE A 70 0.85 10.19 17.99
N ASP A 71 1.57 9.74 19.02
CA ASP A 71 3.04 9.74 19.03
C ASP A 71 3.66 8.46 18.45
N ASP A 72 2.97 7.33 18.59
CA ASP A 72 3.37 6.01 18.07
C ASP A 72 3.06 5.91 16.57
N GLU A 73 4.09 5.67 15.77
CA GLU A 73 3.95 5.69 14.30
C GLU A 73 3.15 4.49 13.78
N ASP A 74 3.25 3.33 14.43
CA ASP A 74 2.48 2.15 14.05
C ASP A 74 0.99 2.34 14.38
N GLU A 75 0.66 2.96 15.52
CA GLU A 75 -0.69 3.38 15.87
C GLU A 75 -1.24 4.40 14.88
N ALA A 76 -0.45 5.41 14.52
CA ALA A 76 -0.86 6.41 13.53
C ALA A 76 -1.18 5.76 12.18
N CYS A 77 -0.38 4.78 11.74
CA CYS A 77 -0.66 4.04 10.51
C CYS A 77 -1.98 3.24 10.61
N ARG A 78 -2.22 2.58 11.74
CA ARG A 78 -3.48 1.83 11.98
C ARG A 78 -4.69 2.74 11.96
N GLU A 79 -4.64 3.88 12.65
CA GLU A 79 -5.74 4.84 12.68
C GLU A 79 -5.96 5.50 11.32
N TRP A 80 -4.89 5.83 10.59
CA TRP A 80 -4.99 6.31 9.21
C TRP A 80 -5.71 5.28 8.32
N ALA A 81 -5.35 4.01 8.42
CA ALA A 81 -5.97 2.95 7.62
C ALA A 81 -7.47 2.81 7.90
N LYS A 82 -7.88 2.91 9.17
CA LYS A 82 -9.31 2.94 9.56
C LYS A 82 -10.02 4.15 8.96
N ARG A 83 -9.42 5.34 9.03
CA ARG A 83 -10.01 6.58 8.51
C ARG A 83 -10.12 6.58 6.99
N ALA A 84 -9.15 5.96 6.32
CA ALA A 84 -9.10 5.83 4.87
C ALA A 84 -10.01 4.70 4.34
N ALA A 85 -10.58 3.87 5.22
CA ALA A 85 -11.47 2.78 4.83
C ALA A 85 -12.66 3.30 3.99
N GLY A 86 -12.98 2.58 2.93
CA GLY A 86 -14.03 2.99 1.97
C GLY A 86 -13.61 4.05 0.96
N LEU A 87 -12.45 4.68 1.10
CA LEU A 87 -11.97 5.69 0.14
C LEU A 87 -11.25 5.10 -1.07
N ALA A 88 -11.07 3.78 -1.18
CA ALA A 88 -10.25 3.18 -2.24
C ALA A 88 -10.61 3.69 -3.65
N HIS A 89 -11.89 3.65 -4.05
CA HIS A 89 -12.33 4.17 -5.36
C HIS A 89 -12.12 5.68 -5.54
N ALA A 90 -12.05 6.43 -4.45
CA ALA A 90 -11.86 7.87 -4.43
C ALA A 90 -10.58 8.26 -3.68
N PHE A 91 -9.50 7.45 -3.80
CA PHE A 91 -8.35 7.56 -2.90
C PHE A 91 -7.72 8.96 -2.88
N ARG A 92 -7.84 9.73 -3.97
CA ARG A 92 -7.35 11.11 -4.06
C ARG A 92 -8.08 12.11 -3.17
N CYS A 93 -9.26 11.76 -2.65
CA CYS A 93 -9.97 12.54 -1.64
C CYS A 93 -9.34 12.38 -0.25
N GLU A 94 -8.45 11.41 -0.06
CA GLU A 94 -7.65 11.31 1.15
C GLU A 94 -6.48 12.31 1.06
N GLU A 95 -6.48 13.30 1.96
CA GLU A 95 -5.67 14.51 1.84
C GLU A 95 -4.18 14.30 2.16
N ARG A 96 -3.81 13.23 2.87
CA ARG A 96 -2.44 13.04 3.38
C ARG A 96 -1.58 12.20 2.47
N VAL A 97 -2.09 11.04 2.08
CA VAL A 97 -1.37 10.02 1.32
C VAL A 97 -1.99 9.83 -0.07
N GLY A 98 -3.31 9.89 -0.17
CA GLY A 98 -4.05 9.67 -1.42
C GLY A 98 -3.67 10.62 -2.56
N GLY A 99 -3.28 11.85 -2.23
CA GLY A 99 -2.80 12.85 -3.17
C GLY A 99 -1.32 12.75 -3.56
N VAL A 100 -0.53 11.89 -2.90
CA VAL A 100 0.92 11.82 -3.14
C VAL A 100 1.20 11.30 -4.55
N LYS A 101 1.97 12.08 -5.34
CA LYS A 101 2.35 11.71 -6.69
C LYS A 101 3.11 10.38 -6.67
N GLY A 102 2.62 9.40 -7.42
CA GLY A 102 3.19 8.05 -7.46
C GLY A 102 2.34 7.01 -6.76
N ILE A 103 1.43 7.44 -5.87
CA ILE A 103 0.41 6.60 -5.26
C ILE A 103 -0.80 6.51 -6.20
N GLY A 104 -1.03 5.32 -6.74
CA GLY A 104 -2.26 4.96 -7.43
C GLY A 104 -3.08 3.98 -6.59
N LEU A 105 -4.28 3.63 -7.09
CA LEU A 105 -5.23 2.76 -6.39
C LEU A 105 -4.59 1.52 -5.74
N ALA A 106 -3.81 0.76 -6.50
CA ALA A 106 -3.18 -0.46 -6.00
C ALA A 106 -2.20 -0.20 -4.85
N LEU A 107 -1.41 0.87 -4.92
CA LEU A 107 -0.48 1.21 -3.84
C LEU A 107 -1.22 1.79 -2.62
N PHE A 108 -2.31 2.54 -2.84
CA PHE A 108 -3.14 3.04 -1.76
C PHE A 108 -3.78 1.90 -0.97
N CYS A 109 -4.45 0.95 -1.65
CA CYS A 109 -5.01 -0.23 -0.99
C CYS A 109 -3.91 -1.06 -0.30
N TYR A 110 -2.75 -1.23 -0.96
CA TYR A 110 -1.66 -1.97 -0.35
C TYR A 110 -1.09 -1.28 0.90
N LEU A 111 -1.04 0.05 0.90
CA LEU A 111 -0.65 0.83 2.08
C LEU A 111 -1.63 0.64 3.23
N GLN A 112 -2.94 0.66 2.95
CA GLN A 112 -3.98 0.37 3.95
C GLN A 112 -3.79 -1.02 4.56
N MET A 113 -3.62 -2.04 3.72
CA MET A 113 -3.39 -3.41 4.18
C MET A 113 -2.15 -3.52 5.06
N ARG A 114 -1.02 -2.93 4.63
CA ARG A 114 0.24 -2.95 5.40
C ARG A 114 0.20 -2.09 6.67
N SER A 115 -0.82 -1.25 6.80
CA SER A 115 -1.11 -0.46 7.99
C SER A 115 -2.18 -1.11 8.88
N GLY A 116 -2.60 -2.35 8.57
CA GLY A 116 -3.58 -3.11 9.37
C GLY A 116 -5.04 -2.91 8.98
N GLY A 117 -5.31 -2.21 7.88
CA GLY A 117 -6.66 -2.09 7.31
C GLY A 117 -7.08 -3.33 6.52
N ASP A 118 -8.39 -3.53 6.39
CA ASP A 118 -8.94 -4.50 5.45
C ASP A 118 -8.90 -3.95 4.03
N GLY A 119 -8.43 -4.74 3.07
CA GLY A 119 -8.32 -4.32 1.68
C GLY A 119 -7.71 -5.38 0.80
N VAL A 120 -7.82 -5.18 -0.51
CA VAL A 120 -7.23 -6.02 -1.55
C VAL A 120 -6.42 -5.13 -2.49
N LYS A 121 -5.27 -5.60 -2.96
CA LYS A 121 -4.42 -4.84 -3.89
C LYS A 121 -4.87 -5.13 -5.33
N PRO A 122 -5.58 -4.23 -6.03
CA PRO A 122 -6.05 -4.47 -7.39
C PRO A 122 -4.91 -4.37 -8.42
N ASP A 123 -3.98 -5.32 -8.39
CA ASP A 123 -2.84 -5.41 -9.30
C ASP A 123 -2.99 -6.52 -10.34
N GLY A 124 -1.96 -6.67 -11.18
CA GLY A 124 -1.96 -7.65 -12.26
C GLY A 124 -2.05 -9.10 -11.77
N ARG A 125 -1.55 -9.41 -10.57
CA ARG A 125 -1.57 -10.76 -10.00
C ARG A 125 -2.96 -11.08 -9.49
N VAL A 126 -3.55 -10.22 -8.65
CA VAL A 126 -4.93 -10.38 -8.17
C VAL A 126 -5.90 -10.51 -9.35
N ARG A 127 -5.75 -9.66 -10.37
CA ARG A 127 -6.54 -9.75 -11.60
C ARG A 127 -6.37 -11.09 -12.31
N ALA A 128 -5.15 -11.58 -12.45
CA ALA A 128 -4.87 -12.84 -13.14
C ALA A 128 -5.49 -14.02 -12.38
N SER A 129 -5.33 -14.05 -11.05
CA SER A 129 -5.92 -15.06 -10.18
C SER A 129 -7.44 -15.07 -10.27
N LEU A 130 -8.11 -13.91 -10.15
CA LEU A 130 -9.57 -13.80 -10.33
C LEU A 130 -10.03 -14.28 -11.71
N ARG A 131 -9.31 -13.94 -12.78
CA ARG A 131 -9.64 -14.46 -14.13
C ARG A 131 -9.47 -15.97 -14.23
N GLY A 132 -8.45 -16.54 -13.58
CA GLY A 132 -8.24 -17.98 -13.51
C GLY A 132 -9.42 -18.71 -12.87
N GLN A 133 -10.10 -18.06 -11.93
CA GLN A 133 -11.32 -18.56 -11.28
C GLN A 133 -12.60 -18.31 -12.08
N GLY A 134 -12.50 -17.75 -13.29
CA GLY A 134 -13.65 -17.51 -14.19
C GLY A 134 -14.33 -16.15 -14.04
N PHE A 135 -13.83 -15.25 -13.18
CA PHE A 135 -14.41 -13.91 -13.05
C PHE A 135 -14.10 -13.02 -14.26
N PRO A 136 -15.09 -12.27 -14.79
CA PRO A 136 -14.86 -11.29 -15.85
C PRO A 136 -14.14 -10.06 -15.27
N CYS A 137 -12.81 -10.06 -15.31
CA CYS A 137 -11.99 -9.01 -14.70
C CYS A 137 -11.25 -8.17 -15.76
N PRO A 138 -11.75 -6.95 -16.09
CA PRO A 138 -11.08 -5.99 -16.97
C PRO A 138 -9.68 -5.58 -16.49
N LYS A 139 -8.91 -4.89 -17.33
CA LYS A 139 -7.57 -4.39 -16.95
C LYS A 139 -7.63 -3.16 -16.02
N ASP A 140 -8.78 -2.52 -15.91
CA ASP A 140 -8.96 -1.34 -15.08
C ASP A 140 -8.86 -1.68 -13.57
N PRO A 141 -7.98 -1.03 -12.80
CA PRO A 141 -7.81 -1.32 -11.38
C PRO A 141 -9.08 -1.13 -10.53
N HIS A 142 -9.95 -0.17 -10.87
CA HIS A 142 -11.21 -0.01 -10.14
C HIS A 142 -12.14 -1.20 -10.40
N ALA A 143 -12.22 -1.67 -11.64
CA ALA A 143 -12.98 -2.88 -11.96
C ALA A 143 -12.43 -4.11 -11.22
N VAL A 144 -11.10 -4.27 -11.15
CA VAL A 144 -10.46 -5.38 -10.39
C VAL A 144 -10.84 -5.30 -8.92
N LEU A 145 -10.77 -4.11 -8.32
CA LEU A 145 -11.15 -3.89 -6.92
C LEU A 145 -12.62 -4.26 -6.67
N THR A 146 -13.54 -3.79 -7.51
CA THR A 146 -14.97 -4.09 -7.38
C THR A 146 -15.25 -5.59 -7.46
N VAL A 147 -14.64 -6.29 -8.42
CA VAL A 147 -14.79 -7.75 -8.56
C VAL A 147 -14.24 -8.47 -7.33
N ALA A 148 -13.06 -8.08 -6.85
CA ALA A 148 -12.45 -8.66 -5.66
C ALA A 148 -13.30 -8.44 -4.40
N GLN A 149 -13.86 -7.24 -4.23
CA GLN A 149 -14.75 -6.90 -3.12
C GLN A 149 -16.04 -7.73 -3.14
N ALA A 150 -16.64 -7.89 -4.32
CA ALA A 150 -17.82 -8.74 -4.49
C ALA A 150 -17.50 -10.21 -4.18
N ALA A 151 -16.34 -10.71 -4.64
CA ALA A 151 -15.89 -12.07 -4.36
C ALA A 151 -15.64 -12.29 -2.86
N ALA A 152 -15.00 -11.34 -2.16
CA ALA A 152 -14.77 -11.43 -0.72
C ALA A 152 -16.10 -11.46 0.06
N ALA A 153 -17.05 -10.59 -0.32
CA ALA A 153 -18.38 -10.53 0.27
C ALA A 153 -19.16 -11.84 0.07
N GLU A 154 -19.15 -12.40 -1.14
CA GLU A 154 -19.81 -13.69 -1.46
C GLU A 154 -19.22 -14.85 -0.65
N LEU A 155 -17.89 -14.87 -0.50
CA LEU A 155 -17.17 -15.89 0.27
C LEU A 155 -17.24 -15.65 1.79
N GLN A 156 -17.82 -14.53 2.23
CA GLN A 156 -17.89 -14.11 3.64
C GLN A 156 -16.51 -14.05 4.31
N VAL A 157 -15.50 -13.60 3.57
CA VAL A 157 -14.13 -13.36 4.06
C VAL A 157 -13.78 -11.87 3.98
N SER A 158 -12.77 -11.46 4.73
CA SER A 158 -12.22 -10.11 4.60
C SER A 158 -11.51 -9.93 3.25
N GLN A 159 -11.43 -8.70 2.76
CA GLN A 159 -10.72 -8.41 1.51
C GLN A 159 -9.23 -8.77 1.63
N LEU A 160 -8.65 -8.55 2.81
CA LEU A 160 -7.27 -8.91 3.12
C LEU A 160 -7.07 -10.41 3.05
N TRP A 161 -8.00 -11.20 3.59
CA TRP A 161 -7.88 -12.66 3.53
C TRP A 161 -8.02 -13.16 2.09
N LEU A 162 -8.95 -12.60 1.31
CA LEU A 162 -9.04 -12.91 -0.11
C LEU A 162 -7.73 -12.57 -0.85
N ASP A 163 -7.13 -11.41 -0.59
CA ASP A 163 -5.85 -11.01 -1.21
C ASP A 163 -4.74 -12.04 -0.94
N GLN A 164 -4.64 -12.53 0.31
CA GLN A 164 -3.65 -13.56 0.67
C GLN A 164 -3.89 -14.91 -0.03
N LEU A 165 -5.14 -15.25 -0.37
CA LEU A 165 -5.46 -16.47 -1.11
C LEU A 165 -5.20 -16.34 -2.61
N LEU A 166 -5.19 -15.11 -3.14
CA LEU A 166 -4.96 -14.82 -4.56
C LEU A 166 -3.47 -14.63 -4.91
N TRP A 167 -2.61 -14.53 -3.90
CA TRP A 167 -1.16 -14.29 -4.02
C TRP A 167 -0.33 -15.57 -4.08
#